data_AF-A0AAJ2EIU6-F1
#
_entry.id   AF-A0AAJ2EIU6-F1
#
_cell.length_a   1.000
_cell.length_b   1.000
_cell.length_c   1.000
_cell.angle_alpha   90.00
_cell.angle_beta   90.00
_cell.angle_gamma   90.00
#
_symmetry.space_group_name_H-M   'P 1'
#
loop_
_entity.id
_entity.type
_entity.pdbx_description
1 polymer ?
#
loop_
_entity_poly.entity_id
_entity_poly.type
_entity_poly.pdbx_seq_one_letter_code
_entity_poly.pdbx_strand_id
1 'polypeptide(L)'
;MKHTIIGLALLLGAASAPVLAHGDGPDAGRTTAQAIDPLEQAWRDGFLPHRDSEYPPTAASIARNKQRHAIEHPQDAAIAPAKTGN
;
A
#
# COMPACT_ATOMS: atom_id res chain seq x y z
N MET A 1 19.24 12.87 -39.80
CA MET A 1 17.81 13.27 -39.75
C MET A 1 17.35 13.11 -38.32
N LYS A 2 16.73 14.15 -37.75
CA LYS A 2 16.41 14.28 -36.31
C LYS A 2 15.01 13.70 -36.11
N HIS A 3 14.87 12.54 -35.49
CA HIS A 3 13.55 11.97 -35.21
C HIS A 3 13.12 12.41 -33.81
N THR A 4 12.29 13.45 -33.78
CA THR A 4 11.62 13.95 -32.57
C THR A 4 10.47 12.99 -32.27
N ILE A 5 10.59 12.16 -31.25
CA ILE A 5 9.50 11.29 -30.81
C ILE A 5 8.58 12.11 -29.90
N ILE A 6 7.39 12.39 -30.43
CA ILE A 6 6.29 13.09 -29.79
C ILE A 6 5.78 12.22 -28.63
N GLY A 7 5.72 12.81 -27.44
CA GLY A 7 5.28 12.15 -26.21
C GLY A 7 3.82 11.69 -26.32
N LEU A 8 3.60 10.40 -26.06
CA LEU A 8 2.29 9.79 -25.95
C LEU A 8 1.70 10.15 -24.58
N ALA A 9 0.80 11.13 -24.53
CA ALA A 9 0.01 11.43 -23.35
C ALA A 9 -1.04 10.32 -23.15
N LEU A 10 -0.81 9.46 -22.16
CA LEU A 10 -1.72 8.38 -21.77
C LEU A 10 -2.89 8.98 -20.98
N LEU A 11 -4.09 8.94 -21.55
CA LEU A 11 -5.33 9.37 -20.88
C LEU A 11 -5.61 8.48 -19.66
N LEU A 12 -5.75 9.11 -18.49
CA LEU A 12 -6.24 8.50 -17.26
C LEU A 12 -7.69 8.04 -17.45
N GLY A 13 -7.90 6.73 -17.40
CA GLY A 13 -9.24 6.14 -17.28
C GLY A 13 -9.76 6.32 -15.85
N ALA A 14 -10.80 7.13 -15.69
CA ALA A 14 -11.57 7.19 -14.45
C ALA A 14 -12.43 5.92 -14.35
N ALA A 15 -11.96 4.93 -13.57
CA ALA A 15 -12.77 3.78 -13.19
C ALA A 15 -13.80 4.23 -12.13
N SER A 16 -15.03 4.49 -12.56
CA SER A 16 -16.17 4.65 -11.66
C SER A 16 -16.57 3.28 -11.11
N ALA A 17 -16.07 2.93 -9.92
CA ALA A 17 -16.52 1.76 -9.17
C ALA A 17 -17.91 2.02 -8.55
N PRO A 18 -18.83 1.05 -8.52
CA PRO A 18 -20.11 1.22 -7.85
C PRO A 18 -19.89 1.29 -6.32
N VAL A 19 -20.39 2.37 -5.71
CA VAL A 19 -20.55 2.47 -4.26
C VAL A 19 -21.61 1.47 -3.84
N LEU A 20 -21.19 0.37 -3.24
CA LEU A 20 -22.08 -0.51 -2.49
C LEU A 20 -22.21 0.09 -1.09
N ALA A 21 -23.37 0.69 -0.80
CA ALA A 21 -23.70 1.20 0.52
C ALA A 21 -23.72 0.05 1.53
N HIS A 22 -22.65 -0.07 2.31
CA HIS A 22 -22.59 -0.92 3.50
C HIS A 22 -22.91 -0.02 4.69
N GLY A 23 -23.87 -0.43 5.51
CA GLY A 23 -24.62 0.42 6.44
C GLY A 23 -23.85 1.57 7.08
N ASP A 24 -24.35 2.79 6.94
CA ASP A 24 -23.81 4.02 7.54
C ASP A 24 -24.28 4.22 9.00
N GLY A 25 -24.10 3.21 9.85
CA GLY A 25 -24.35 3.33 11.30
C GLY A 25 -23.08 3.68 12.08
N PRO A 26 -23.15 4.36 13.23
CA PRO A 26 -21.97 4.61 14.08
C PRO A 26 -21.31 3.32 14.60
N ASP A 27 -22.02 2.18 14.53
CA ASP A 27 -21.53 0.84 14.86
C ASP A 27 -21.16 0.00 13.61
N ALA A 28 -21.19 0.60 12.42
CA ALA A 28 -20.78 -0.09 11.21
C ALA A 28 -19.26 -0.25 11.21
N GLY A 29 -18.81 -1.48 11.49
CA GLY A 29 -17.40 -1.85 11.36
C GLY A 29 -16.86 -1.52 9.98
N ARG A 30 -15.54 -1.31 9.88
CA ARG A 30 -14.87 -1.07 8.59
C ARG A 30 -15.28 -2.14 7.58
N THR A 31 -15.67 -1.71 6.40
CA THR A 31 -15.88 -2.63 5.28
C THR A 31 -14.56 -3.24 4.85
N THR A 32 -14.60 -4.41 4.19
CA THR A 32 -13.39 -5.04 3.65
C THR A 32 -12.63 -4.09 2.73
N ALA A 33 -13.33 -3.33 1.88
CA ALA A 33 -12.73 -2.34 0.98
C ALA A 33 -11.96 -1.26 1.74
N GLN A 34 -12.50 -0.79 2.88
CA GLN A 34 -11.84 0.19 3.74
C GLN A 34 -10.67 -0.38 4.55
N ALA A 35 -10.57 -1.70 4.68
CA ALA A 35 -9.53 -2.38 5.45
C ALA A 35 -8.29 -2.76 4.61
N ILE A 36 -8.41 -2.79 3.27
CA ILE A 36 -7.31 -3.20 2.38
C ILE A 36 -6.15 -2.19 2.44
N ASP A 37 -6.40 -0.92 2.15
CA ASP A 37 -5.37 0.13 2.16
C ASP A 37 -4.56 0.19 3.48
N PRO A 38 -5.18 0.23 4.68
CA PRO A 38 -4.41 0.25 5.92
C PRO A 38 -3.66 -1.06 6.17
N LEU A 39 -4.15 -2.20 5.67
CA LEU A 39 -3.46 -3.48 5.81
C LEU A 39 -2.21 -3.54 4.92
N GLU A 40 -2.30 -3.07 3.68
CA GLU A 40 -1.15 -2.93 2.77
C GLU A 40 -0.09 -2.00 3.37
N GLN A 41 -0.52 -0.87 3.93
CA GLN A 41 0.40 0.04 4.62
C GLN A 41 1.06 -0.63 5.84
N ALA A 42 0.31 -1.35 6.66
CA ALA A 42 0.86 -2.09 7.79
C ALA A 42 1.85 -3.18 7.37
N TRP A 43 1.65 -3.79 6.20
CA TRP A 43 2.57 -4.76 5.64
C TRP A 43 3.90 -4.11 5.22
N ARG A 44 3.83 -2.98 4.50
CA ARG A 44 4.99 -2.16 4.12
C ARG A 44 5.78 -1.64 5.31
N ASP A 45 5.08 -1.29 6.38
CA ASP A 45 5.68 -0.79 7.62
C ASP A 45 6.26 -1.92 8.49
N GLY A 46 6.00 -3.19 8.16
CA GLY A 46 6.51 -4.36 8.86
C GLY A 46 5.73 -4.74 10.12
N PHE A 47 4.54 -4.16 10.32
CA PHE A 47 3.70 -4.47 11.48
C PHE A 47 3.02 -5.83 11.37
N LEU A 48 2.81 -6.35 10.16
CA LEU A 48 2.26 -7.69 9.99
C LEU A 48 3.31 -8.74 10.39
N PRO A 49 3.06 -9.54 11.45
CA PRO A 49 3.96 -10.63 11.80
C PRO A 49 3.88 -11.73 10.74
N HIS A 50 4.98 -12.45 10.53
CA HIS A 50 4.99 -13.59 9.61
C HIS A 50 4.33 -14.84 10.23
N ARG A 51 4.22 -14.89 11.56
CA ARG A 51 3.65 -16.00 12.32
C ARG A 51 2.85 -15.45 13.51
N ASP A 52 1.77 -16.12 13.87
CA ASP A 52 0.86 -15.67 14.95
C ASP A 52 1.56 -15.50 16.30
N SER A 53 2.54 -16.36 16.61
CA SER A 53 3.31 -16.31 17.86
C SER A 53 4.20 -15.06 18.00
N GLU A 54 4.40 -14.31 16.92
CA GLU A 54 5.22 -13.09 16.89
C GLU A 54 4.37 -11.85 17.22
N TYR A 55 3.08 -12.01 17.55
CA TYR A 55 2.22 -10.91 17.96
C TYR A 55 2.22 -10.71 19.50
N PRO A 56 2.33 -9.47 20.00
CA PRO A 56 2.55 -8.23 19.25
C PRO A 56 4.01 -8.11 18.75
N PRO A 57 4.24 -7.53 17.55
CA PRO A 57 5.55 -7.51 16.95
C PRO A 57 6.51 -6.63 17.75
N THR A 58 7.70 -7.14 18.04
CA THR A 58 8.79 -6.36 18.62
C THR A 58 9.38 -5.39 17.59
N ALA A 59 10.09 -4.34 18.04
CA ALA A 59 10.79 -3.44 17.12
C ALA A 59 11.79 -4.17 16.20
N ALA A 60 12.46 -5.21 16.70
CA ALA A 60 13.36 -6.04 15.91
C ALA A 60 12.61 -6.87 14.86
N SER A 61 11.43 -7.40 15.22
CA SER A 61 10.53 -8.09 14.28
C SER A 61 10.04 -7.16 13.17
N ILE A 62 9.62 -5.94 13.53
CA ILE A 62 9.18 -4.93 12.56
C ILE A 62 10.28 -4.63 11.54
N ALA A 63 11.52 -4.39 12.00
CA ALA A 63 12.65 -4.13 11.12
C ALA A 63 12.93 -5.29 10.16
N ARG A 64 12.91 -6.53 10.65
CA ARG A 64 13.08 -7.74 9.81
C ARG A 64 11.94 -7.89 8.81
N ASN A 65 10.69 -7.69 9.23
CA ASN A 65 9.52 -7.81 8.37
C ASN A 65 9.57 -6.78 7.24
N LYS A 66 9.97 -5.54 7.55
CA LYS A 66 10.17 -4.49 6.55
C LYS A 66 11.27 -4.84 5.55
N GLN A 67 12.39 -5.39 6.01
CA GLN A 67 13.46 -5.86 5.12
C GLN A 67 12.97 -6.98 4.21
N ARG A 68 12.23 -7.95 4.75
CA ARG A 68 11.63 -9.03 3.96
C ARG A 68 10.63 -8.51 2.93
N HIS A 69 9.76 -7.59 3.33
CA HIS A 69 8.81 -6.94 2.44
C HIS A 69 9.54 -6.29 1.26
N ALA A 70 10.64 -5.59 1.48
CA ALA A 70 11.43 -4.95 0.42
C ALA A 70 12.07 -5.97 -0.55
N ILE A 71 12.45 -7.16 -0.07
CA ILE A 71 12.99 -8.24 -0.90
C ILE A 71 11.88 -8.87 -1.74
N GLU A 72 10.71 -9.11 -1.15
CA GLU A 72 9.55 -9.73 -1.80
C GLU A 72 8.85 -8.76 -2.78
N HIS A 73 8.89 -7.44 -2.50
CA HIS A 73 8.24 -6.38 -3.28
C HIS A 73 9.23 -5.28 -3.69
N PRO A 74 10.20 -5.59 -4.57
CA PRO A 74 11.22 -4.62 -5.00
C PRO A 74 10.62 -3.39 -5.70
N GLN A 75 9.47 -3.52 -6.35
CA GLN A 75 8.75 -2.42 -6.98
C GLN A 75 8.24 -1.39 -5.98
N ASP A 76 7.89 -1.79 -4.76
CA ASP A 76 7.36 -0.88 -3.74
C ASP A 76 8.48 -0.03 -3.14
N ALA A 77 9.70 -0.56 -3.10
CA ALA A 77 10.89 0.19 -2.74
C ALA A 77 11.25 1.27 -3.77
N ALA A 78 10.99 1.02 -5.06
CA ALA A 78 11.21 1.98 -6.14
C ALA A 78 10.15 3.11 -6.18
N ILE A 79 8.96 2.86 -5.65
CA ILE A 79 7.83 3.82 -5.62
C ILE A 79 7.81 4.64 -4.33
N ALA A 80 8.60 4.29 -3.30
CA ALA A 80 8.68 5.06 -2.07
C ALA A 80 8.98 6.53 -2.38
N PRO A 81 8.03 7.47 -2.18
CA PRO A 81 8.27 8.86 -2.49
C PRO A 81 9.40 9.32 -1.59
N ALA A 82 10.46 9.87 -2.18
CA ALA A 82 11.44 10.64 -1.44
C ALA A 82 10.65 11.58 -0.53
N LYS A 83 10.81 11.43 0.79
CA LYS A 83 10.22 12.34 1.76
C LYS A 83 10.86 13.71 1.51
N THR A 84 10.28 14.49 0.61
CA THR A 84 10.59 15.90 0.45
C THR A 84 10.14 16.55 1.74
N GLY A 85 11.13 16.81 2.60
CA GLY A 85 10.95 17.50 3.85
C GLY A 85 10.46 18.93 3.62
N ASN A 86 9.62 19.38 4.53
CA ASN A 86 9.37 20.78 4.80
C ASN A 86 9.53 20.99 6.31
#